data_AF-A0A0B7MFP5-F1
#
_entry.id   AF-A0A0B7MFP5-F1
#
_cell.length_a   1.000
_cell.length_b   1.000
_cell.length_c   1.000
_cell.angle_alpha   90.00
_cell.angle_beta   90.00
_cell.angle_gamma   90.00
#
_symmetry.space_group_name_H-M   'P 1'
#
loop_
_entity.id
_entity.type
_entity.pdbx_description
1 polymer ?
#
loop_
_entity_poly.entity_id
_entity_poly.type
_entity_poly.pdbx_seq_one_letter_code
_entity_poly.pdbx_strand_id
1 'polypeptide(L)'
;MKLPCIFDNSCLISFEDALKMQPETRLEKIFSTLDLKPIISRLPRKHNGPRGYNAKYKLRALIAAKIEQIPTMAALVRRLKNDPVFRYICGFGVIASVPSEATMSRFLRELTETGILKELFNSLVNKAEQMGIIDCTSISNRFQQKLRLMRKPSLESMYRKTVKALTGASKETLMATLKPGLATKCMLLWTQNQSYQ
;
A
#
# COMPACT_ATOMS: atom_id res chain seq x y z
N MET A 1 -19.95 41.86 -29.92
CA MET A 1 -19.69 40.70 -29.04
C MET A 1 -20.00 41.11 -27.61
N LYS A 2 -21.16 40.70 -27.09
CA LYS A 2 -21.60 41.01 -25.73
C LYS A 2 -21.21 39.81 -24.87
N LEU A 3 -20.30 39.99 -23.92
CA LEU A 3 -20.06 39.01 -22.86
C LEU A 3 -21.32 38.94 -21.98
N PRO A 4 -21.97 37.79 -21.80
CA PRO A 4 -23.14 37.73 -20.93
C PRO A 4 -22.69 37.43 -19.49
N CYS A 5 -23.03 38.39 -18.63
CA CYS A 5 -23.51 38.24 -17.25
C CYS A 5 -22.61 37.48 -16.25
N ILE A 6 -21.85 38.23 -15.42
CA ILE A 6 -21.11 37.68 -14.26
C ILE A 6 -21.89 37.84 -12.93
N PHE A 7 -23.01 38.58 -12.88
CA PHE A 7 -23.73 38.81 -11.62
C PHE A 7 -25.26 38.96 -11.80
N ASP A 8 -25.94 37.87 -12.17
CA ASP A 8 -27.37 37.71 -11.88
C ASP A 8 -27.54 36.60 -10.82
N ASN A 9 -28.37 36.87 -9.81
CA ASN A 9 -28.66 36.00 -8.64
C ASN A 9 -29.39 34.69 -8.98
N SER A 10 -29.28 34.21 -10.22
CA SER A 10 -29.72 32.91 -10.73
C SER A 10 -28.55 31.94 -10.95
N CYS A 11 -27.30 32.41 -10.84
CA CYS A 11 -26.08 31.60 -11.01
C CYS A 11 -25.63 30.91 -9.70
N LEU A 12 -26.48 30.07 -9.11
CA LEU A 12 -26.01 29.07 -8.16
C LEU A 12 -25.35 27.92 -8.95
N ILE A 13 -24.10 28.13 -9.38
CA ILE A 13 -23.29 27.03 -9.91
C ILE A 13 -23.11 26.04 -8.76
N SER A 14 -23.64 24.82 -8.92
CA SER A 14 -23.42 23.74 -7.95
C SER A 14 -21.92 23.48 -7.84
N PHE A 15 -21.42 23.17 -6.64
CA PHE A 15 -20.02 22.85 -6.42
C PHE A 15 -19.49 21.80 -7.42
N GLU A 16 -20.34 20.82 -7.76
CA GLU A 16 -20.01 19.79 -8.74
C GLU A 16 -19.81 20.35 -10.15
N ASP A 17 -20.61 21.34 -10.55
CA ASP A 17 -20.52 21.95 -11.88
C ASP A 17 -19.32 22.89 -11.99
N ALA A 18 -18.98 23.58 -10.90
CA ALA A 18 -17.74 24.35 -10.81
C ALA A 18 -16.50 23.45 -10.93
N LEU A 19 -16.52 22.27 -10.32
CA LEU A 19 -15.42 21.30 -10.45
C LEU A 19 -15.29 20.72 -11.86
N LYS A 20 -16.40 20.45 -12.55
CA LYS A 20 -16.37 19.92 -13.93
C LYS A 20 -15.77 20.90 -14.94
N MET A 21 -15.81 22.20 -14.67
CA MET A 21 -15.21 23.23 -15.54
C MET A 21 -13.70 23.37 -15.36
N GLN A 22 -13.12 22.78 -14.29
CA GLN A 22 -11.69 22.77 -14.08
C GLN A 22 -10.99 21.73 -14.95
N PRO A 23 -9.71 21.93 -15.32
CA PRO A 23 -8.95 20.92 -16.04
C PRO A 23 -8.80 19.65 -15.21
N GLU A 24 -8.99 18.50 -15.86
CA GLU A 24 -8.96 17.20 -15.18
C GLU A 24 -7.63 16.95 -14.46
N THR A 25 -7.76 16.56 -13.19
CA THR A 25 -6.64 16.17 -12.35
C THR A 25 -6.05 14.83 -12.80
N ARG A 26 -4.79 14.57 -12.39
CA ARG A 26 -4.12 13.30 -12.70
C ARG A 26 -4.90 12.08 -12.19
N LEU A 27 -5.59 12.21 -11.06
CA LEU A 27 -6.40 11.14 -10.48
C LEU A 27 -7.64 10.84 -11.33
N GLU A 28 -8.33 11.87 -11.82
CA GLU A 28 -9.51 11.71 -12.66
C GLU A 28 -9.19 10.98 -13.97
N LYS A 29 -8.07 11.35 -14.62
CA LYS A 29 -7.55 10.65 -15.81
C LYS A 29 -7.24 9.18 -15.55
N ILE A 30 -6.73 8.85 -14.36
CA ILE A 30 -6.46 7.46 -13.98
C ILE A 30 -7.78 6.71 -13.74
N PHE A 31 -8.78 7.35 -13.12
CA PHE A 31 -10.07 6.72 -12.87
C PHE A 31 -10.97 6.61 -14.10
N SER A 32 -10.76 7.43 -15.14
CA SER A 32 -11.47 7.31 -16.41
C SER A 32 -10.91 6.17 -17.27
N THR A 33 -9.61 5.93 -17.20
CA THR A 33 -8.93 4.82 -17.91
C THR A 33 -9.07 3.47 -17.22
N LEU A 34 -9.19 3.45 -15.89
CA LEU A 34 -9.27 2.22 -15.11
C LEU A 34 -10.70 1.67 -14.98
N ASP A 35 -10.97 0.51 -15.60
CA ASP A 35 -12.23 -0.20 -15.39
C ASP A 35 -12.21 -1.00 -14.08
N LEU A 36 -12.99 -0.53 -13.10
CA LEU A 36 -13.15 -1.15 -11.79
C LEU A 36 -14.37 -2.07 -11.67
N LYS A 37 -15.26 -2.10 -12.67
CA LYS A 37 -16.47 -2.95 -12.67
C LYS A 37 -16.16 -4.43 -12.37
N PRO A 38 -15.15 -5.08 -12.97
CA PRO A 38 -14.92 -6.50 -12.77
C PRO A 38 -14.47 -6.86 -11.34
N ILE A 39 -13.86 -5.92 -10.61
CA ILE A 39 -13.52 -6.12 -9.20
C ILE A 39 -14.78 -6.02 -8.34
N ILE A 40 -15.58 -4.97 -8.58
CA ILE A 40 -16.73 -4.65 -7.74
C ILE A 40 -17.78 -5.75 -7.78
N SER A 41 -17.94 -6.44 -8.91
CA SER A 41 -18.86 -7.58 -9.04
C SER A 41 -18.41 -8.81 -8.24
N ARG A 42 -17.11 -8.99 -8.03
CA ARG A 42 -16.52 -10.13 -7.31
C ARG A 42 -16.43 -9.91 -5.80
N LEU A 43 -16.55 -8.67 -5.35
CA LEU A 43 -16.61 -8.34 -3.92
C LEU A 43 -17.90 -8.87 -3.31
N PRO A 44 -17.84 -9.53 -2.14
CA PRO A 44 -19.02 -10.07 -1.50
C PRO A 44 -19.97 -8.92 -1.12
N ARG A 45 -21.23 -9.02 -1.56
CA ARG A 45 -22.26 -8.06 -1.20
C ARG A 45 -22.72 -8.36 0.23
N LYS A 46 -22.61 -7.37 1.12
CA LYS A 46 -23.26 -7.47 2.42
C LYS A 46 -24.77 -7.32 2.24
N HIS A 47 -25.48 -8.44 2.35
CA HIS A 47 -26.95 -8.49 2.29
C HIS A 47 -27.61 -8.11 3.62
N ASN A 48 -26.89 -8.30 4.74
CA ASN A 48 -27.46 -8.13 6.08
C ASN A 48 -26.81 -6.92 6.78
N GLY A 49 -27.56 -5.84 6.95
CA GLY A 49 -27.18 -4.65 7.72
C GLY A 49 -27.54 -3.31 7.05
N PRO A 50 -27.27 -2.18 7.72
CA PRO A 50 -27.49 -0.84 7.18
C PRO A 50 -26.75 -0.64 5.85
N ARG A 51 -27.31 0.20 4.95
CA ARG A 51 -26.66 0.56 3.68
C ARG A 51 -25.28 1.15 3.95
N GLY A 52 -24.23 0.36 3.69
CA GLY A 52 -22.85 0.77 3.86
C GLY A 52 -22.35 1.65 2.71
N TYR A 53 -21.10 2.11 2.84
CA TYR A 53 -20.41 2.85 1.78
C TYR A 53 -20.22 1.99 0.52
N ASN A 54 -20.40 2.59 -0.65
CA ASN A 54 -20.20 1.92 -1.93
C ASN A 54 -18.76 1.41 -2.05
N ALA A 55 -18.60 0.12 -2.37
CA ALA A 55 -17.31 -0.54 -2.54
C ALA A 55 -16.45 0.14 -3.62
N LYS A 56 -17.07 0.68 -4.68
CA LYS A 56 -16.40 1.44 -5.74
C LYS A 56 -15.63 2.63 -5.17
N TYR A 57 -16.26 3.43 -4.31
CA TYR A 57 -15.68 4.65 -3.78
C TYR A 57 -14.59 4.36 -2.75
N LYS A 58 -14.78 3.32 -1.92
CA LYS A 58 -13.71 2.83 -1.03
C LYS A 58 -12.48 2.37 -1.82
N LEU A 59 -12.70 1.64 -2.92
CA LEU A 59 -11.59 1.17 -3.77
C LEU A 59 -10.87 2.33 -4.46
N ARG A 60 -11.61 3.30 -5.01
CA ARG A 60 -11.02 4.52 -5.57
C ARG A 60 -10.19 5.29 -4.55
N ALA A 61 -10.67 5.42 -3.31
CA ALA A 61 -9.91 6.08 -2.25
C ALA A 61 -8.60 5.37 -1.90
N LEU A 62 -8.59 4.02 -1.87
CA LEU A 62 -7.36 3.26 -1.65
C LEU A 62 -6.35 3.45 -2.80
N ILE A 63 -6.83 3.46 -4.04
CA ILE A 63 -5.99 3.69 -5.22
C ILE A 63 -5.43 5.12 -5.20
N ALA A 64 -6.28 6.11 -4.92
CA ALA A 64 -5.87 7.51 -4.78
C ALA A 64 -4.81 7.68 -3.69
N ALA A 65 -5.02 7.04 -2.54
CA ALA A 65 -4.04 7.04 -1.45
C ALA A 65 -2.67 6.52 -1.91
N LYS A 66 -2.65 5.48 -2.76
CA LYS A 66 -1.40 4.93 -3.27
C LYS A 66 -0.71 5.83 -4.29
N ILE A 67 -1.47 6.48 -5.16
CA ILE A 67 -0.96 7.40 -6.19
C ILE A 67 -0.38 8.66 -5.55
N GLU A 68 -1.05 9.19 -4.52
CA GLU A 68 -0.61 10.38 -3.79
C GLU A 68 0.36 10.07 -2.64
N GLN A 69 0.77 8.81 -2.48
CA GLN A 69 1.70 8.33 -1.45
C GLN A 69 1.28 8.69 -0.02
N ILE A 70 -0.01 8.56 0.28
CA ILE A 70 -0.52 8.74 1.64
C ILE A 70 -0.08 7.53 2.49
N PRO A 71 0.66 7.73 3.58
CA PRO A 71 1.35 6.65 4.27
C PRO A 71 0.43 5.80 5.16
N THR A 72 -0.64 6.38 5.72
CA THR A 72 -1.49 5.71 6.72
C THR A 72 -2.98 5.86 6.41
N MET A 73 -3.80 4.90 6.88
CA MET A 73 -5.25 4.94 6.72
C MET A 73 -5.88 6.13 7.45
N ALA A 74 -5.37 6.47 8.65
CA ALA A 74 -5.76 7.68 9.36
C ALA A 74 -5.54 8.95 8.53
N ALA A 75 -4.37 9.07 7.86
CA ALA A 75 -4.08 10.23 7.00
C ALA A 75 -5.01 10.30 5.80
N LEU A 76 -5.37 9.14 5.21
CA LEU A 76 -6.34 9.06 4.12
C LEU A 76 -7.72 9.56 4.56
N VAL A 77 -8.23 9.07 5.70
CA VAL A 77 -9.54 9.49 6.22
C VAL A 77 -9.53 10.96 6.60
N ARG A 78 -8.44 11.46 7.19
CA ARG A 78 -8.27 12.89 7.49
C ARG A 78 -8.31 13.73 6.21
N ARG A 79 -7.63 13.30 5.15
CA ARG A 79 -7.65 14.00 3.87
C ARG A 79 -9.05 13.98 3.24
N LEU A 80 -9.74 12.84 3.24
CA LEU A 80 -11.13 12.76 2.79
C LEU A 80 -12.06 13.68 3.58
N LYS A 81 -11.78 13.93 4.86
CA LYS A 81 -12.54 14.86 5.70
C LYS A 81 -12.29 16.33 5.35
N ASN A 82 -11.03 16.68 5.14
CA ASN A 82 -10.60 18.07 5.01
C ASN A 82 -10.64 18.61 3.57
N ASP A 83 -10.49 17.74 2.57
CA ASP A 83 -10.39 18.12 1.16
C ASP A 83 -11.65 17.66 0.38
N PRO A 84 -12.59 18.59 0.09
CA PRO A 84 -13.81 18.26 -0.62
C PRO A 84 -13.56 17.91 -2.10
N VAL A 85 -12.48 18.42 -2.71
CA VAL A 85 -12.11 18.10 -4.09
C VAL A 85 -11.63 16.66 -4.18
N PHE A 86 -10.71 16.27 -3.29
CA PHE A 86 -10.23 14.89 -3.20
C PHE A 86 -11.37 13.90 -2.92
N ARG A 87 -12.32 14.30 -2.06
CA ARG A 87 -13.54 13.53 -1.77
C ARG A 87 -14.38 13.32 -3.04
N TYR A 88 -14.62 14.39 -3.80
CA TYR A 88 -15.40 14.34 -5.05
C TYR A 88 -14.73 13.44 -6.10
N ILE A 89 -13.42 13.58 -6.30
CA ILE A 89 -12.63 12.75 -7.23
C ILE A 89 -12.75 11.25 -6.90
N CYS A 90 -12.73 10.90 -5.61
CA CYS A 90 -12.92 9.52 -5.17
C CYS A 90 -14.35 8.99 -5.43
N GLY A 91 -15.31 9.87 -5.68
CA GLY A 91 -16.72 9.57 -5.93
C GLY A 91 -17.60 9.60 -4.68
N PHE A 92 -17.10 10.13 -3.56
CA PHE A 92 -17.94 10.37 -2.39
C PHE A 92 -18.69 11.69 -2.56
N GLY A 93 -19.95 11.74 -2.10
CA GLY A 93 -20.70 12.98 -2.07
C GLY A 93 -20.02 14.01 -1.17
N VAL A 94 -20.03 15.28 -1.58
CA VAL A 94 -19.35 16.38 -0.88
C VAL A 94 -19.84 16.51 0.57
N ILE A 95 -21.15 16.37 0.76
CA ILE A 95 -21.83 16.48 2.06
C ILE A 95 -22.01 15.10 2.75
N ALA A 96 -21.71 14.01 2.04
CA ALA A 96 -21.92 12.66 2.56
C ALA A 96 -20.93 12.30 3.69
N SER A 97 -21.31 11.32 4.51
CA SER A 97 -20.43 10.77 5.53
C SER A 97 -19.20 10.11 4.89
N VAL A 98 -18.05 10.23 5.57
CA VAL A 98 -16.78 9.62 5.16
C VAL A 98 -16.59 8.32 5.95
N PRO A 99 -16.10 7.23 5.33
CA PRO A 99 -15.78 6.01 6.04
C PRO A 99 -14.77 6.26 7.17
N SER A 100 -14.96 5.56 8.28
CA SER A 100 -14.00 5.57 9.38
C SER A 100 -12.72 4.83 9.01
N GLU A 101 -11.63 5.08 9.73
CA GLU A 101 -10.36 4.38 9.55
C GLU A 101 -10.53 2.85 9.64
N ALA A 102 -11.25 2.38 10.66
CA ALA A 102 -11.55 0.97 10.82
C ALA A 102 -12.31 0.39 9.61
N THR A 103 -13.19 1.17 8.98
CA THR A 103 -13.93 0.74 7.79
C THR A 103 -12.99 0.57 6.59
N MET A 104 -12.08 1.51 6.38
CA MET A 104 -11.09 1.43 5.30
C MET A 104 -10.10 0.28 5.51
N SER A 105 -9.60 0.11 6.73
CA SER A 105 -8.69 -0.99 7.09
C SER A 105 -9.34 -2.36 6.92
N ARG A 106 -10.61 -2.52 7.36
CA ARG A 106 -11.36 -3.77 7.14
C ARG A 106 -11.54 -4.07 5.65
N PHE A 107 -11.87 -3.06 4.86
CA PHE A 107 -12.04 -3.21 3.42
C PHE A 107 -10.73 -3.56 2.71
N LEU A 108 -9.60 -2.97 3.11
CA LEU A 108 -8.29 -3.34 2.59
C LEU A 108 -7.92 -4.79 2.91
N ARG A 109 -8.26 -5.25 4.13
CA ARG A 109 -8.03 -6.64 4.53
C ARG A 109 -8.83 -7.62 3.67
N GLU A 110 -10.11 -7.33 3.48
CA GLU A 110 -11.02 -8.09 2.60
C GLU A 110 -10.50 -8.17 1.15
N LEU A 111 -9.97 -7.07 0.60
CA LEU A 111 -9.35 -7.07 -0.73
C LEU A 111 -8.07 -7.93 -0.80
N THR A 112 -7.32 -7.98 0.30
CA THR A 112 -6.07 -8.75 0.36
C THR A 112 -6.36 -10.24 0.50
N GLU A 113 -7.33 -10.61 1.33
CA GLU A 113 -7.79 -11.99 1.53
C GLU A 113 -8.37 -12.59 0.24
N THR A 114 -9.11 -11.79 -0.52
CA THR A 114 -9.71 -12.24 -1.79
C THR A 114 -8.73 -12.30 -2.96
N GLY A 115 -7.55 -11.68 -2.86
CA GLY A 115 -6.53 -11.69 -3.92
C GLY A 115 -6.88 -10.94 -5.20
N ILE A 116 -8.08 -10.33 -5.30
CA ILE A 116 -8.62 -9.72 -6.52
C ILE A 116 -7.73 -8.58 -7.03
N LEU A 117 -7.08 -7.85 -6.11
CA LEU A 117 -6.18 -6.75 -6.48
C LEU A 117 -4.97 -7.23 -7.30
N LYS A 118 -4.46 -8.42 -6.99
CA LYS A 118 -3.33 -9.02 -7.71
C LYS A 118 -3.73 -9.39 -9.14
N GLU A 119 -4.92 -9.95 -9.31
CA GLU A 119 -5.46 -10.29 -10.64
C GLU A 119 -5.68 -9.04 -11.50
N LEU A 120 -6.25 -7.98 -10.93
CA LEU A 120 -6.40 -6.71 -11.64
C LEU A 120 -5.05 -6.16 -12.08
N PHE A 121 -4.09 -6.13 -11.16
CA PHE A 121 -2.75 -5.64 -11.48
C PHE A 121 -2.13 -6.43 -12.64
N ASN A 122 -2.19 -7.77 -12.58
CA ASN A 122 -1.68 -8.62 -13.66
C ASN A 122 -2.42 -8.36 -14.98
N SER A 123 -3.74 -8.21 -14.97
CA SER A 123 -4.52 -7.90 -16.17
C SER A 123 -4.11 -6.56 -16.79
N LEU A 124 -3.87 -5.54 -15.98
CA LEU A 124 -3.42 -4.22 -16.45
C LEU A 124 -2.00 -4.28 -17.02
N VAL A 125 -1.09 -5.00 -16.36
CA VAL A 125 0.28 -5.19 -16.85
C VAL A 125 0.27 -5.92 -18.19
N ASN A 126 -0.51 -7.01 -18.31
CA ASN A 126 -0.62 -7.76 -19.56
C ASN A 126 -1.18 -6.90 -20.70
N LYS A 127 -2.19 -6.05 -20.42
CA LYS A 127 -2.69 -5.09 -21.41
C LYS A 127 -1.62 -4.08 -21.83
N ALA A 128 -0.86 -3.56 -20.87
CA ALA A 128 0.20 -2.60 -21.14
C ALA A 128 1.37 -3.21 -21.94
N GLU A 129 1.68 -4.48 -21.71
CA GLU A 129 2.65 -5.26 -22.49
C GLU A 129 2.17 -5.48 -23.92
N GLN A 130 0.90 -5.87 -24.11
CA GLN A 130 0.28 -6.02 -25.44
C GLN A 130 0.27 -4.70 -26.23
N MET A 131 0.11 -3.57 -25.54
CA MET A 131 0.18 -2.24 -26.16
C MET A 131 1.62 -1.76 -26.39
N GLY A 132 2.65 -2.52 -25.98
CA GLY A 132 4.05 -2.15 -26.12
C GLY A 132 4.48 -0.96 -25.25
N ILE A 133 3.68 -0.59 -24.23
CA ILE A 133 3.97 0.54 -23.33
C ILE A 133 5.03 0.13 -22.31
N ILE A 134 5.06 -1.15 -21.93
CA ILE A 134 5.89 -1.68 -20.85
C ILE A 134 6.68 -2.89 -21.36
N ASP A 135 8.00 -2.89 -21.11
CA ASP A 135 8.84 -4.08 -21.26
C ASP A 135 8.97 -4.81 -19.91
N CYS A 136 8.28 -5.95 -19.79
CA CYS A 136 8.20 -6.77 -18.58
C CYS A 136 9.56 -7.34 -18.14
N THR A 137 10.54 -7.44 -19.04
CA THR A 137 11.89 -7.93 -18.70
C THR A 137 12.64 -6.95 -17.79
N SER A 138 12.60 -5.66 -18.13
CA SER A 138 13.25 -4.58 -17.37
C SER A 138 12.64 -4.41 -15.97
N ILE A 139 11.31 -4.53 -15.86
CA ILE A 139 10.57 -4.43 -14.60
C ILE A 139 10.89 -5.62 -13.69
N SER A 140 10.86 -6.84 -14.22
CA SER A 140 11.15 -8.06 -13.46
C SER A 140 12.55 -8.02 -12.85
N ASN A 141 13.54 -7.57 -13.62
CA ASN A 141 14.92 -7.41 -13.14
C ASN A 141 15.01 -6.40 -11.99
N ARG A 142 14.28 -5.28 -12.07
CA ARG A 142 14.26 -4.25 -11.01
C ARG A 142 13.56 -4.74 -9.73
N PHE A 143 12.45 -5.47 -9.86
CA PHE A 143 11.78 -6.09 -8.72
C PHE A 143 12.63 -7.17 -8.06
N GLN A 144 13.27 -8.04 -8.86
CA GLN A 144 14.22 -9.04 -8.36
C GLN A 144 15.40 -8.37 -7.66
N GLN A 145 15.96 -7.31 -8.23
CA GLN A 145 17.05 -6.56 -7.60
C GLN A 145 16.59 -5.95 -6.27
N LYS A 146 15.39 -5.37 -6.21
CA LYS A 146 14.84 -4.82 -4.96
C LYS A 146 14.56 -5.91 -3.92
N LEU A 147 14.08 -7.08 -4.30
CA LEU A 147 13.93 -8.24 -3.41
C LEU A 147 15.28 -8.73 -2.88
N ARG A 148 16.32 -8.79 -3.73
CA ARG A 148 17.70 -9.08 -3.33
C ARG A 148 18.24 -8.05 -2.35
N LEU A 149 17.94 -6.76 -2.56
CA LEU A 149 18.33 -5.68 -1.65
C LEU A 149 17.54 -5.64 -0.34
N MET A 150 16.30 -6.13 -0.32
CA MET A 150 15.49 -6.27 0.91
C MET A 150 15.91 -7.51 1.71
N ARG A 151 16.47 -8.53 1.05
CA ARG A 151 17.14 -9.68 1.69
C ARG A 151 18.55 -9.29 2.17
N LYS A 152 18.68 -8.23 2.98
CA LYS A 152 19.93 -7.98 3.72
C LYS A 152 20.12 -9.07 4.78
N PRO A 153 21.37 -9.51 5.06
CA PRO A 153 21.64 -10.57 6.01
C PRO A 153 21.29 -10.09 7.42
N SER A 154 20.09 -10.44 7.87
CA SER A 154 19.69 -10.37 9.28
C SER A 154 20.49 -11.41 10.05
N LEU A 155 21.07 -11.02 11.19
CA LEU A 155 21.86 -11.83 12.14
C LEU A 155 23.21 -12.38 11.64
N GLU A 156 23.35 -12.81 10.38
CA GLU A 156 24.56 -13.54 9.94
C GLU A 156 25.82 -12.67 9.86
N SER A 157 25.71 -11.42 9.38
CA SER A 157 26.86 -10.49 9.33
C SER A 157 27.25 -9.95 10.70
N MET A 158 26.30 -9.92 11.64
CA MET A 158 26.54 -9.58 13.04
C MET A 158 27.23 -10.75 13.73
N TYR A 159 26.73 -11.97 13.58
CA TYR A 159 27.32 -13.21 14.10
C TYR A 159 28.73 -13.45 13.56
N ARG A 160 28.98 -13.30 12.26
CA ARG A 160 30.34 -13.44 11.67
C ARG A 160 31.33 -12.41 12.21
N LYS A 161 30.90 -11.16 12.46
CA LYS A 161 31.77 -10.14 13.09
C LYS A 161 32.10 -10.50 14.53
N THR A 162 31.11 -10.97 15.29
CA THR A 162 31.33 -11.41 16.67
C THR A 162 32.21 -12.65 16.72
N VAL A 163 31.96 -13.66 15.89
CA VAL A 163 32.79 -14.89 15.80
C VAL A 163 34.21 -14.56 15.39
N LYS A 164 34.43 -13.68 14.41
CA LYS A 164 35.78 -13.26 13.97
C LYS A 164 36.54 -12.46 15.04
N ALA A 165 35.83 -11.74 15.91
CA ALA A 165 36.39 -11.10 17.09
C ALA A 165 36.70 -12.09 18.23
N LEU A 166 35.89 -13.15 18.38
CA LEU A 166 36.07 -14.20 19.37
C LEU A 166 37.19 -15.20 19.00
N THR A 167 37.40 -15.46 17.71
CA THR A 167 38.49 -16.35 17.22
C THR A 167 39.89 -15.78 17.38
N GLY A 168 40.02 -14.52 17.82
CA GLY A 168 41.29 -13.88 18.18
C GLY A 168 41.55 -13.74 19.69
N ALA A 169 40.62 -14.18 20.55
CA ALA A 169 40.73 -14.07 22.00
C ALA A 169 40.99 -15.46 22.62
N SER A 170 41.91 -15.55 23.59
CA SER A 170 42.17 -16.80 24.31
C SER A 170 40.91 -17.28 25.03
N LYS A 171 40.77 -18.61 25.11
CA LYS A 171 39.64 -19.33 25.72
C LYS A 171 39.40 -18.91 27.18
N GLU A 172 40.44 -18.45 27.89
CA GLU A 172 40.34 -17.99 29.28
C GLU A 172 39.56 -16.67 29.42
N THR A 173 39.70 -15.73 28.49
CA THR A 173 39.04 -14.40 28.59
C THR A 173 37.53 -14.47 28.33
N LEU A 174 37.09 -15.43 27.52
CA LEU A 174 35.68 -15.62 27.16
C LEU A 174 34.85 -16.28 28.27
N MET A 175 35.48 -17.10 29.12
CA MET A 175 34.82 -17.74 30.26
C MET A 175 34.59 -16.78 31.44
N ALA A 176 35.41 -15.72 31.55
CA ALA A 176 35.32 -14.75 32.65
C ALA A 176 34.23 -13.67 32.45
N THR A 177 33.71 -13.47 31.23
CA THR A 177 32.78 -12.38 30.89
C THR A 177 31.34 -12.84 30.59
N LEU A 178 31.09 -14.14 30.54
CA LEU A 178 29.78 -14.70 30.21
C LEU A 178 28.93 -14.92 31.47
N LYS A 179 27.71 -14.36 31.50
CA LYS A 179 26.73 -14.65 32.57
C LYS A 179 26.48 -16.17 32.64
N PRO A 180 26.40 -16.77 33.85
CA PRO A 180 26.49 -18.22 34.04
C PRO A 180 25.45 -19.04 33.25
N GLY A 181 24.26 -18.49 32.97
CA GLY A 181 23.22 -19.18 32.18
C GLY A 181 23.49 -19.29 30.67
N LEU A 182 24.35 -18.44 30.10
CA LEU A 182 24.73 -18.51 28.68
C LEU A 182 25.92 -19.47 28.45
N ALA A 183 26.77 -19.65 29.47
CA ALA A 183 27.95 -20.50 29.40
C ALA A 183 27.57 -21.98 29.17
N THR A 184 26.52 -22.47 29.84
CA THR A 184 26.03 -23.85 29.70
C THR A 184 25.44 -24.10 28.31
N LYS A 185 24.73 -23.10 27.74
CA LYS A 185 24.10 -23.21 26.41
C LYS A 185 25.15 -23.15 25.30
N CYS A 186 26.19 -22.34 25.46
CA CYS A 186 27.33 -22.30 24.55
C CYS A 186 28.19 -23.57 24.64
N MET A 187 28.39 -24.16 25.84
CA MET A 187 29.09 -25.44 25.97
C MET A 187 28.33 -26.59 25.31
N LEU A 188 27.00 -26.68 25.48
CA LEU A 188 26.16 -27.69 24.83
C LEU A 188 26.20 -27.61 23.29
N LEU A 189 26.20 -26.39 22.75
CA LEU A 189 26.33 -26.17 21.30
C LEU A 189 27.73 -26.49 20.77
N TRP A 190 28.77 -26.30 21.59
CA TRP A 190 30.14 -26.62 21.21
C TRP A 190 30.42 -28.13 21.24
N THR A 191 29.88 -28.86 22.21
CA THR A 191 29.96 -30.34 22.24
C THR A 191 29.14 -30.98 21.11
N GLN A 192 27.96 -30.46 20.78
CA GLN A 192 27.17 -30.96 19.62
C GLN A 192 27.88 -30.75 18.28
N ASN A 193 28.71 -29.72 18.15
CA ASN A 193 29.42 -29.41 16.91
C ASN A 193 30.75 -30.18 16.76
N GLN A 194 31.26 -30.78 17.83
CA GLN A 194 32.44 -31.67 17.79
C GLN A 194 32.08 -33.13 17.49
N SER A 195 30.80 -33.50 17.55
CA SER A 195 30.32 -34.85 17.21
C SER A 195 30.02 -35.05 15.70
N TYR A 196 30.23 -34.01 14.88
CA TYR A 196 29.99 -34.00 13.43
C TYR A 196 31.28 -33.86 12.59
N GLN A 197 32.44 -34.08 13.20
CA GLN A 197 33.73 -34.32 12.54
C GLN A 197 34.16 -35.76 12.85
#